data_AF-A0AAU3WVE4-F1
#
_entry.id   AF-A0AAU3WVE4-F1
#
_cell.length_a   1.000
_cell.length_b   1.000
_cell.length_c   1.000
_cell.angle_alpha   90.00
_cell.angle_beta   90.00
_cell.angle_gamma   90.00
#
_symmetry.space_group_name_H-M   'P 1'
#
loop_
_entity.id
_entity.type
_entity.pdbx_description
1 polymer ?
#
loop_
_entity_poly.entity_id
_entity_poly.type
_entity_poly.pdbx_seq_one_letter_code
_entity_poly.pdbx_strand_id
1 'polypeptide(L)'
;MATLHVDGDGFSVLVEGETVKALGPYEELADAHPQARVRRWPGILTPGLLNPYGPEILEHTYHPDPREADTYGTVPIGGERAREIFRADPSRLGASARRGVQRLFAHGTVALAGELRSKAALEVARRSGLAFGGRPDRLPGPVSLSPKPMVLLPALTVGGAARFAVFDVADRAELVAKGASTCVATVVAGRLVYRGR
;
A
#
# COMPACT_ATOMS: atom_id res chain seq x y z
N MET A 1 12.78 17.21 5.35
CA MET A 1 11.70 18.22 5.34
C MET A 1 10.46 17.59 5.93
N ALA A 2 9.88 18.23 6.95
CA ALA A 2 8.64 17.76 7.56
C ALA A 2 7.44 17.95 6.61
N THR A 3 6.50 17.01 6.63
CA THR A 3 5.27 17.06 5.82
C THR A 3 4.05 16.80 6.70
N LEU A 4 3.06 17.68 6.65
CA LEU A 4 1.75 17.51 7.26
C LEU A 4 0.79 16.88 6.25
N HIS A 5 0.27 15.70 6.57
CA HIS A 5 -0.82 15.06 5.84
C HIS A 5 -2.12 15.32 6.58
N VAL A 6 -3.02 16.06 5.95
CA VAL A 6 -4.31 16.49 6.50
C VAL A 6 -5.42 15.73 5.80
N ASP A 7 -6.29 15.09 6.55
CA ASP A 7 -7.48 14.42 6.02
C ASP A 7 -8.68 15.38 5.90
N GLY A 8 -9.82 14.86 5.44
CA GLY A 8 -11.03 15.64 5.16
C GLY A 8 -11.68 16.24 6.40
N ASP A 9 -11.46 15.65 7.58
CA ASP A 9 -12.01 16.10 8.86
C ASP A 9 -11.02 17.01 9.62
N GLY A 10 -9.83 17.22 9.08
CA GLY A 10 -8.80 18.09 9.66
C GLY A 10 -7.85 17.37 10.62
N PHE A 11 -7.98 16.04 10.80
CA PHE A 11 -6.95 15.27 11.50
C PHE A 11 -5.68 15.21 10.66
N SER A 12 -4.54 15.36 11.34
CA SER A 12 -3.26 15.55 10.69
C SER A 12 -2.16 14.65 11.25
N VAL A 13 -1.31 14.18 10.34
CA VAL A 13 -0.10 13.41 10.64
C VAL A 13 1.11 14.20 10.18
N LEU A 14 1.95 14.63 11.13
CA LEU A 14 3.25 15.22 10.83
C LEU A 14 4.28 14.11 10.65
N VAL A 15 4.93 14.10 9.49
CA VAL A 15 5.97 13.13 9.14
C VAL A 15 7.30 13.86 8.94
N GLU A 16 8.36 13.33 9.52
CA GLU A 16 9.72 13.74 9.21
C GLU A 16 10.65 12.52 9.12
N GLY A 17 11.39 12.44 8.02
CA GLY A 17 12.12 11.23 7.66
C GLY A 17 11.16 10.05 7.52
N GLU A 18 11.45 8.96 8.22
CA GLU A 18 10.61 7.75 8.21
C GLU A 18 9.62 7.67 9.38
N THR A 19 9.53 8.73 10.20
CA THR A 19 8.84 8.70 11.49
C THR A 19 7.67 9.68 11.56
N VAL A 20 6.64 9.29 12.33
CA VAL A 20 5.56 10.19 12.77
C VAL A 20 6.10 11.06 13.90
N LYS A 21 6.00 12.38 13.75
CA LYS A 21 6.46 13.36 14.75
C LYS A 21 5.35 13.92 15.61
N ALA A 22 4.15 14.06 15.05
CA ALA A 22 2.98 14.54 15.76
C ALA A 22 1.70 14.03 15.09
N LEU A 23 0.64 13.93 15.88
CA LEU A 23 -0.71 13.55 15.48
C LEU A 23 -1.67 14.54 16.16
N GLY A 24 -2.68 15.03 15.46
CA GLY A 24 -3.63 15.97 16.05
C GLY A 24 -4.38 16.82 15.03
N PRO A 25 -5.14 17.83 15.49
CA PRO A 25 -5.82 18.78 14.63
C PRO A 25 -4.84 19.55 13.74
N TYR A 26 -5.25 19.86 12.51
CA TYR A 26 -4.42 20.59 11.55
C TYR A 26 -3.92 21.94 12.08
N GLU A 27 -4.81 22.76 12.66
CA GLU A 27 -4.45 24.13 13.09
C GLU A 27 -3.34 24.11 14.14
N GLU A 28 -3.44 23.24 15.14
CA GLU A 28 -2.41 23.10 16.20
C GLU A 28 -1.05 22.68 15.62
N LEU A 29 -1.04 21.72 14.69
CA LEU A 29 0.20 21.24 14.09
C LEU A 29 0.79 22.22 13.07
N ALA A 30 -0.05 22.98 12.36
CA ALA A 30 0.39 24.00 11.42
C ALA A 30 1.06 25.18 12.16
N ASP A 31 0.50 25.61 13.29
CA ASP A 31 1.07 26.65 14.14
C ASP A 31 2.40 26.22 14.76
N ALA A 32 2.49 24.98 15.25
CA ALA A 32 3.72 24.42 15.82
C ALA A 32 4.81 24.17 14.76
N HIS A 33 4.42 23.92 13.50
CA HIS A 33 5.34 23.57 12.41
C HIS A 33 5.07 24.37 11.13
N PRO A 34 5.26 25.71 11.15
CA PRO A 34 4.86 26.59 10.04
C PRO A 34 5.65 26.36 8.74
N GLN A 35 6.80 25.68 8.83
CA GLN A 35 7.65 25.33 7.68
C GLN A 35 7.34 23.93 7.10
N ALA A 36 6.42 23.17 7.71
CA ALA A 36 6.08 21.85 7.23
C ALA A 36 5.31 21.95 5.91
N ARG A 37 5.68 21.10 4.94
CA ARG A 37 4.93 21.01 3.69
C ARG A 37 3.53 20.45 3.97
N VAL A 38 2.49 21.20 3.62
CA VAL A 38 1.10 20.73 3.80
C VAL A 38 0.63 19.93 2.58
N ARG A 39 -0.02 18.80 2.83
CA ARG A 39 -0.73 17.98 1.85
C ARG A 39 -2.13 17.68 2.37
N ARG A 40 -3.13 18.26 1.72
CA ARG A 40 -4.54 17.98 2.00
C ARG A 40 -5.04 16.85 1.11
N TRP A 41 -5.88 16.00 1.68
CA TRP A 41 -6.44 14.84 1.02
C TRP A 41 -7.95 14.79 1.22
N PRO A 42 -8.70 14.23 0.27
CA PRO A 42 -10.11 13.93 0.50
C PRO A 42 -10.26 12.71 1.41
N GLY A 43 -11.35 12.67 2.17
CA GLY A 43 -11.72 11.53 3.00
C GLY A 43 -10.83 11.29 4.20
N ILE A 44 -10.70 10.03 4.63
CA ILE A 44 -10.11 9.68 5.94
C ILE A 44 -8.67 9.18 5.84
N LEU A 45 -7.84 9.55 6.80
CA LEU A 45 -6.50 8.99 7.00
C LEU A 45 -6.55 7.83 7.99
N THR A 46 -5.95 6.70 7.62
CA THR A 46 -5.91 5.48 8.45
C THR A 46 -4.50 4.88 8.50
N PRO A 47 -4.18 4.04 9.49
CA PRO A 47 -3.01 3.16 9.39
C PRO A 47 -3.02 2.39 8.06
N GLY A 48 -1.85 2.14 7.49
CA GLY A 48 -1.80 1.44 6.21
C GLY A 48 -2.26 -0.01 6.34
N LEU A 49 -2.58 -0.63 5.21
CA LEU A 49 -3.11 -1.99 5.17
C LEU A 49 -2.00 -3.04 5.11
N LEU A 50 -2.27 -4.19 5.73
CA LEU A 50 -1.57 -5.44 5.50
C LEU A 50 -2.34 -6.25 4.46
N ASN A 51 -1.67 -6.70 3.40
CA ASN A 51 -2.23 -7.67 2.47
C ASN A 51 -1.69 -9.08 2.77
N PRO A 52 -2.56 -10.07 3.08
CA PRO A 52 -2.13 -11.40 3.52
C PRO A 52 -1.76 -12.35 2.36
N TYR A 53 -1.81 -11.86 1.12
CA TYR A 53 -1.55 -12.63 -0.10
C TYR A 53 -0.21 -12.25 -0.76
N GLY A 54 0.83 -11.96 0.03
CA GLY A 54 2.14 -11.54 -0.47
C GLY A 54 2.70 -12.45 -1.57
N PRO A 55 2.87 -13.77 -1.32
CA PRO A 55 3.36 -14.71 -2.32
C PRO A 55 2.43 -14.84 -3.53
N GLU A 56 1.12 -14.90 -3.31
CA GLU A 56 0.16 -15.07 -4.39
C GLU A 56 0.15 -13.86 -5.33
N ILE A 57 0.31 -12.64 -4.79
CA ILE A 57 0.33 -11.41 -5.57
C ILE A 57 1.69 -11.16 -6.21
N LEU A 58 2.81 -11.42 -5.52
CA LEU A 58 4.14 -11.04 -6.01
C LEU A 58 4.90 -12.16 -6.73
N GLU A 59 4.55 -13.42 -6.48
CA GLU A 59 5.26 -14.58 -7.04
C GLU A 59 4.39 -15.42 -7.98
N HIS A 60 3.11 -15.59 -7.65
CA HIS A 60 2.21 -16.48 -8.41
C HIS A 60 1.30 -15.73 -9.40
N THR A 61 1.41 -14.41 -9.46
CA THR A 61 0.65 -13.57 -10.37
C THR A 61 1.60 -12.82 -11.30
N TYR A 62 1.39 -12.97 -12.61
CA TYR A 62 2.03 -12.13 -13.61
C TYR A 62 1.27 -10.81 -13.72
N HIS A 63 1.97 -9.70 -13.51
CA HIS A 63 1.47 -8.35 -13.73
C HIS A 63 2.01 -7.88 -15.07
N PRO A 64 1.20 -7.81 -16.14
CA PRO A 64 1.70 -7.44 -17.47
C PRO A 64 2.32 -6.04 -17.51
N ASP A 65 3.35 -5.85 -18.34
CA ASP A 65 3.80 -4.50 -18.71
C ASP A 65 2.78 -3.88 -19.68
N PRO A 66 2.46 -2.58 -19.59
CA PRO A 66 1.59 -1.92 -20.57
C PRO A 66 2.05 -2.09 -22.02
N ARG A 67 3.36 -2.27 -22.27
CA ARG A 67 3.91 -2.53 -23.61
C ARG A 67 3.58 -3.93 -24.15
N GLU A 68 3.14 -4.84 -23.30
CA GLU A 68 2.79 -6.21 -23.65
C GLU A 68 1.28 -6.44 -23.67
N ALA A 69 0.49 -5.36 -23.63
CA ALA A 69 -0.96 -5.41 -23.53
C ALA A 69 -1.60 -6.24 -24.66
N ASP A 70 -1.05 -6.19 -25.88
CA ASP A 70 -1.56 -6.97 -27.02
C ASP A 70 -1.38 -8.48 -26.85
N THR A 71 -0.42 -8.91 -26.01
CA THR A 71 -0.12 -10.34 -25.76
C THR A 71 -0.75 -10.86 -24.49
N TYR A 72 -0.67 -10.08 -23.40
CA TYR A 72 -1.07 -10.53 -22.07
C TYR A 72 -2.25 -9.74 -21.48
N GLY A 73 -2.76 -8.74 -22.18
CA GLY A 73 -3.73 -7.80 -21.62
C GLY A 73 -3.11 -6.93 -20.52
N THR A 74 -3.97 -6.22 -19.80
CA THR A 74 -3.56 -5.27 -18.74
C THR A 74 -3.96 -5.72 -17.33
N VAL A 75 -4.67 -6.83 -17.23
CA VAL A 75 -5.17 -7.41 -15.98
C VAL A 75 -4.15 -8.42 -15.44
N PRO A 76 -3.95 -8.50 -14.11
CA PRO A 76 -3.08 -9.52 -13.53
C PRO A 76 -3.53 -10.94 -13.92
N ILE A 77 -2.56 -11.78 -14.27
CA ILE A 77 -2.76 -13.17 -14.69
C ILE A 77 -2.29 -14.07 -13.56
N GLY A 78 -3.19 -14.92 -13.03
CA GLY A 78 -2.86 -15.92 -12.02
C GLY A 78 -2.84 -17.35 -12.56
N GLY A 79 -2.75 -18.32 -11.65
CA GLY A 79 -2.95 -19.74 -11.95
C GLY A 79 -1.87 -20.34 -12.87
N GLU A 80 -2.25 -21.35 -13.65
CA GLU A 80 -1.31 -22.07 -14.52
C GLU A 80 -0.72 -21.15 -15.60
N ARG A 81 -1.49 -20.20 -16.11
CA ARG A 81 -1.01 -19.26 -17.12
C ARG A 81 0.16 -18.41 -16.61
N ALA A 82 0.10 -17.96 -15.35
CA ALA A 82 1.22 -17.25 -14.73
C ALA A 82 2.46 -18.14 -14.60
N ARG A 83 2.26 -19.42 -14.21
CA ARG A 83 3.35 -20.40 -14.09
C ARG A 83 4.01 -20.68 -15.44
N GLU A 84 3.23 -20.81 -16.51
CA GLU A 84 3.74 -20.95 -17.87
C GLU A 84 4.63 -19.77 -18.27
N ILE A 85 4.18 -18.53 -18.01
CA ILE A 85 4.94 -17.31 -18.32
C ILE A 85 6.27 -17.29 -17.55
N PHE A 86 6.26 -17.55 -16.25
CA PHE A 86 7.49 -17.55 -15.46
C PHE A 86 8.40 -18.75 -15.74
N ARG A 87 7.87 -19.89 -16.16
CA ARG A 87 8.66 -21.05 -16.60
C ARG A 87 9.35 -20.78 -17.93
N ALA A 88 8.66 -20.11 -18.85
CA ALA A 88 9.23 -19.72 -20.14
C ALA A 88 10.31 -18.65 -19.98
N ASP A 89 10.15 -17.70 -19.05
CA ASP A 89 11.13 -16.66 -18.77
C ASP A 89 11.10 -16.22 -17.28
N PRO A 90 11.98 -16.81 -16.44
CA PRO A 90 12.06 -16.49 -15.02
C PRO A 90 12.49 -15.05 -14.72
N SER A 91 13.16 -14.36 -15.66
CA SER A 91 13.66 -13.00 -15.45
C SER A 91 12.53 -11.96 -15.28
N ARG A 92 11.34 -12.29 -15.79
CA ARG A 92 10.12 -11.48 -15.69
C ARG A 92 9.63 -11.25 -14.27
N LEU A 93 9.97 -12.14 -13.35
CA LEU A 93 9.43 -12.15 -11.99
C LEU A 93 9.69 -10.83 -11.25
N GLY A 94 10.90 -10.29 -11.34
CA GLY A 94 11.25 -9.04 -10.67
C GLY A 94 10.48 -7.82 -11.22
N ALA A 95 10.32 -7.73 -12.55
CA ALA A 95 9.56 -6.65 -13.18
C ALA A 95 8.06 -6.78 -12.88
N SER A 96 7.52 -8.00 -12.92
CA SER A 96 6.16 -8.33 -12.50
C SER A 96 5.90 -7.92 -11.06
N ALA A 97 6.77 -8.33 -10.13
CA ALA A 97 6.66 -8.00 -8.71
C ALA A 97 6.66 -6.48 -8.46
N ARG A 98 7.49 -5.70 -9.19
CA ARG A 98 7.48 -4.22 -9.08
C ARG A 98 6.11 -3.65 -9.42
N ARG A 99 5.49 -4.12 -10.50
CA ARG A 99 4.13 -3.70 -10.89
C ARG A 99 3.08 -4.18 -9.89
N GLY A 100 3.24 -5.39 -9.34
CA GLY A 100 2.41 -5.89 -8.24
C GLY A 100 2.48 -4.99 -7.00
N VAL A 101 3.67 -4.55 -6.60
CA VAL A 101 3.85 -3.59 -5.50
C VAL A 101 3.19 -2.24 -5.80
N GLN A 102 3.31 -1.71 -7.02
CA GLN A 102 2.62 -0.47 -7.39
C GLN A 102 1.09 -0.60 -7.29
N ARG A 103 0.54 -1.76 -7.70
CA ARG A 103 -0.88 -2.06 -7.52
C ARG A 103 -1.25 -2.13 -6.03
N LEU A 104 -0.45 -2.80 -5.20
CA LEU A 104 -0.65 -2.84 -3.75
C LEU A 104 -0.68 -1.43 -3.13
N PHE A 105 0.23 -0.54 -3.54
CA PHE A 105 0.23 0.84 -3.09
C PHE A 105 -1.02 1.61 -3.54
N ALA A 106 -1.59 1.30 -4.70
CA ALA A 106 -2.86 1.87 -5.14
C ALA A 106 -4.08 1.41 -4.30
N HIS A 107 -3.89 0.45 -3.38
CA HIS A 107 -4.90 -0.02 -2.44
C HIS A 107 -4.49 0.24 -0.98
N GLY A 108 -3.63 1.21 -0.69
CA GLY A 108 -3.27 1.54 0.69
C GLY A 108 -2.40 0.51 1.41
N THR A 109 -1.85 -0.48 0.69
CA THR A 109 -1.04 -1.54 1.31
C THR A 109 0.35 -1.03 1.66
N VAL A 110 0.76 -1.20 2.91
CA VAL A 110 2.10 -0.83 3.42
C VAL A 110 2.84 -2.02 4.03
N ALA A 111 2.14 -3.15 4.20
CA ALA A 111 2.71 -4.38 4.74
C ALA A 111 2.17 -5.61 3.99
N LEU A 112 2.97 -6.66 3.96
CA LEU A 112 2.60 -7.96 3.41
C LEU A 112 2.70 -9.04 4.48
N ALA A 113 1.89 -10.08 4.35
CA ALA A 113 2.14 -11.35 5.02
C ALA A 113 2.34 -12.48 4.02
N GLY A 114 2.82 -13.61 4.54
CA GLY A 114 3.27 -14.76 3.76
C GLY A 114 4.74 -14.67 3.40
N GLU A 115 5.37 -15.83 3.29
CA GLU A 115 6.79 -15.96 3.00
C GLU A 115 7.07 -15.85 1.50
N LEU A 116 7.83 -14.83 1.10
CA LEU A 116 8.33 -14.69 -0.27
C LEU A 116 9.57 -15.59 -0.46
N ARG A 117 9.48 -16.56 -1.36
CA ARG A 117 10.55 -17.53 -1.65
C ARG A 117 11.44 -17.07 -2.80
N SER A 118 10.92 -16.23 -3.69
CA SER A 118 11.67 -15.62 -4.76
C SER A 118 12.55 -14.50 -4.22
N LYS A 119 13.87 -14.63 -4.42
CA LYS A 119 14.83 -13.57 -4.12
C LYS A 119 14.46 -12.26 -4.82
N ALA A 120 14.03 -12.32 -6.08
CA ALA A 120 13.64 -11.16 -6.87
C ALA A 120 12.40 -10.46 -6.29
N ALA A 121 11.36 -11.20 -5.89
CA ALA A 121 10.16 -10.62 -5.30
C ALA A 121 10.44 -10.05 -3.91
N LEU A 122 11.21 -10.77 -3.08
CA LEU A 122 11.61 -10.33 -1.75
C LEU A 122 12.43 -9.03 -1.78
N GLU A 123 13.40 -8.94 -2.70
CA GLU A 123 14.22 -7.74 -2.86
C GLU A 123 13.37 -6.53 -3.30
N VAL A 124 12.44 -6.74 -4.24
CA VAL A 124 11.51 -5.70 -4.69
C VAL A 124 10.63 -5.20 -3.53
N ALA A 125 10.04 -6.10 -2.74
CA ALA A 125 9.20 -5.74 -1.61
C ALA A 125 9.98 -4.94 -0.56
N ARG A 126 11.19 -5.41 -0.19
CA ARG A 126 12.08 -4.72 0.77
C ARG A 126 12.51 -3.34 0.28
N ARG A 127 12.98 -3.22 -0.97
CA ARG A 127 13.42 -1.93 -1.55
C ARG A 127 12.28 -0.93 -1.72
N SER A 128 11.05 -1.43 -1.84
CA SER A 128 9.86 -0.58 -1.91
C SER A 128 9.44 -0.07 -0.52
N GLY A 129 9.96 -0.64 0.57
CA GLY A 129 9.72 -0.25 1.96
C GLY A 129 8.55 -0.95 2.63
N LEU A 130 7.96 -1.97 1.96
CA LEU A 130 6.88 -2.77 2.54
C LEU A 130 7.37 -3.46 3.81
N ALA A 131 6.57 -3.37 4.87
CA ALA A 131 6.80 -4.16 6.08
C ALA A 131 6.32 -5.61 5.88
N PHE A 132 6.81 -6.51 6.73
CA PHE A 132 6.35 -7.89 6.80
C PHE A 132 5.64 -8.13 8.12
N GLY A 133 4.44 -8.69 8.07
CA GLY A 133 3.63 -9.02 9.24
C GLY A 133 3.26 -10.51 9.28
N GLY A 134 2.69 -10.92 10.41
CA GLY A 134 2.15 -12.26 10.58
C GLY A 134 1.00 -12.51 9.61
N ARG A 135 0.95 -13.72 9.04
CA ARG A 135 -0.18 -14.14 8.20
C ARG A 135 -1.35 -14.49 9.12
N PRO A 136 -2.56 -13.97 8.88
CA PRO A 136 -3.74 -14.42 9.60
C PRO A 136 -3.94 -15.92 9.43
N ASP A 137 -4.40 -16.61 10.48
CA ASP A 137 -4.64 -18.07 10.45
C ASP A 137 -5.66 -18.45 9.36
N ARG A 138 -6.65 -17.58 9.14
CA ARG A 138 -7.64 -17.72 8.07
C ARG A 138 -7.51 -16.59 7.07
N LEU A 139 -7.28 -16.96 5.81
CA LEU A 139 -7.20 -15.99 4.73
C LEU A 139 -8.58 -15.46 4.32
N PRO A 140 -8.70 -14.14 4.08
CA PRO A 140 -9.96 -13.49 3.71
C PRO A 140 -10.33 -13.71 2.24
N GLY A 141 -11.02 -14.81 1.94
CA GLY A 141 -11.58 -15.08 0.62
C GLY A 141 -10.51 -15.35 -0.45
N PRO A 142 -10.79 -15.09 -1.75
CA PRO A 142 -9.82 -15.29 -2.83
C PRO A 142 -8.70 -14.24 -2.79
N VAL A 143 -7.60 -14.52 -3.49
CA VAL A 143 -6.47 -13.59 -3.67
C VAL A 143 -7.00 -12.27 -4.23
N SER A 144 -6.72 -11.17 -3.52
CA SER A 144 -7.19 -9.84 -3.89
C SER A 144 -6.21 -8.76 -3.43
N LEU A 145 -6.12 -7.67 -4.18
CA LEU A 145 -5.41 -6.46 -3.77
C LEU A 145 -6.15 -5.71 -2.65
N SER A 146 -7.47 -5.91 -2.55
CA SER A 146 -8.36 -5.34 -1.52
C SER A 146 -9.19 -6.46 -0.89
N PRO A 147 -8.58 -7.35 -0.10
CA PRO A 147 -9.31 -8.44 0.54
C PRO A 147 -10.34 -7.92 1.54
N LYS A 148 -11.41 -8.70 1.76
CA LYS A 148 -12.46 -8.40 2.73
C LYS A 148 -12.55 -9.54 3.76
N PRO A 149 -12.37 -9.28 5.07
CA PRO A 149 -12.07 -7.98 5.68
C PRO A 149 -10.65 -7.46 5.34
N MET A 150 -10.51 -6.14 5.34
CA MET A 150 -9.20 -5.47 5.26
C MET A 150 -8.50 -5.57 6.61
N VAL A 151 -7.16 -5.70 6.59
CA VAL A 151 -6.35 -5.76 7.82
C VAL A 151 -5.60 -4.45 7.97
N LEU A 152 -6.04 -3.60 8.89
CA LEU A 152 -5.32 -2.39 9.27
C LEU A 152 -4.10 -2.76 10.12
N LEU A 153 -2.99 -2.06 9.90
CA LEU A 153 -1.91 -2.04 10.87
C LEU A 153 -2.37 -1.38 12.19
N PRO A 154 -1.63 -1.57 13.30
CA PRO A 154 -1.87 -0.82 14.54
C PRO A 154 -1.93 0.68 14.31
N ALA A 155 -2.63 1.39 15.20
CA ALA A 155 -2.75 2.84 15.14
C ALA A 155 -1.38 3.54 15.05
N LEU A 156 -1.35 4.66 14.34
CA LEU A 156 -0.15 5.50 14.27
C LEU A 156 0.20 6.00 15.67
N THR A 157 1.50 6.04 15.95
CA THR A 157 2.04 6.52 17.22
C THR A 157 3.15 7.51 16.95
N VAL A 158 3.28 8.52 17.80
CA VAL A 158 4.41 9.46 17.76
C VAL A 158 5.71 8.69 18.02
N GLY A 159 6.73 8.93 17.20
CA GLY A 159 7.98 8.16 17.17
C GLY A 159 7.89 6.85 16.37
N GLY A 160 6.67 6.40 16.04
CA GLY A 160 6.43 5.23 15.20
C GLY A 160 6.74 5.48 13.73
N ALA A 161 6.75 4.40 12.94
CA ALA A 161 7.01 4.48 11.51
C ALA A 161 5.85 5.13 10.75
N ALA A 162 6.18 6.02 9.81
CA ALA A 162 5.21 6.67 8.93
C ALA A 162 4.72 5.69 7.84
N ARG A 163 3.68 4.92 8.20
CA ARG A 163 3.02 3.92 7.34
C ARG A 163 1.49 4.08 7.42
N PHE A 164 0.93 4.84 6.49
CA PHE A 164 -0.50 5.15 6.47
C PHE A 164 -1.03 5.26 5.05
N ALA A 165 -2.36 5.20 4.94
CA ALA A 165 -3.06 5.38 3.69
C ALA A 165 -4.24 6.33 3.88
N VAL A 166 -4.60 7.04 2.82
CA VAL A 166 -5.76 7.91 2.76
C VAL A 166 -6.75 7.35 1.75
N PHE A 167 -8.02 7.36 2.12
CA PHE A 167 -9.12 6.81 1.33
C PHE A 167 -10.16 7.90 1.09
N ASP A 168 -10.56 8.09 -0.17
CA ASP A 168 -11.61 9.04 -0.56
C ASP A 168 -13.00 8.47 -0.26
N VAL A 169 -13.32 8.51 1.02
CA VAL A 169 -14.57 8.07 1.65
C VAL A 169 -14.82 8.94 2.87
N ALA A 170 -16.08 9.14 3.25
CA ALA A 170 -16.48 9.96 4.38
C ALA A 170 -16.11 9.32 5.72
N ASP A 171 -16.19 7.99 5.83
CA ASP A 171 -15.92 7.30 7.09
C ASP A 171 -15.46 5.84 6.91
N ARG A 172 -15.23 5.16 8.03
CA ARG A 172 -14.79 3.76 8.06
C ARG A 172 -15.86 2.78 7.55
N ALA A 173 -17.15 3.08 7.74
CA ALA A 173 -18.23 2.21 7.28
C ALA A 173 -18.28 2.22 5.75
N GLU A 174 -18.14 3.40 5.15
CA GLU A 174 -18.03 3.55 3.71
C GLU A 174 -16.75 2.90 3.16
N LEU A 175 -15.62 3.00 3.86
CA LEU A 175 -14.40 2.27 3.50
C LEU A 175 -14.63 0.76 3.44
N VAL A 176 -15.33 0.18 4.41
CA VAL A 176 -15.66 -1.26 4.42
C VAL A 176 -16.56 -1.64 3.24
N ALA A 177 -17.55 -0.79 2.91
CA ALA A 177 -18.46 -1.01 1.81
C ALA A 177 -17.74 -0.95 0.45
N LYS A 178 -17.05 0.16 0.16
CA LYS A 178 -16.39 0.43 -1.12
C LYS A 178 -15.06 -0.29 -1.30
N GLY A 179 -14.35 -0.57 -0.21
CA GLY A 179 -13.06 -1.28 -0.21
C GLY A 179 -11.86 -0.39 -0.53
N ALA A 180 -10.67 -0.97 -0.48
CA ALA A 180 -9.40 -0.24 -0.52
C ALA A 180 -9.07 0.40 -1.88
N SER A 181 -9.85 0.13 -2.94
CA SER A 181 -9.71 0.80 -4.24
C SER A 181 -10.04 2.30 -4.19
N THR A 182 -10.64 2.79 -3.10
CA THR A 182 -10.84 4.23 -2.85
C THR A 182 -9.59 4.93 -2.36
N CYS A 183 -8.44 4.24 -2.26
CA CYS A 183 -7.19 4.84 -1.83
C CYS A 183 -6.76 5.96 -2.77
N VAL A 184 -6.38 7.11 -2.20
CA VAL A 184 -5.85 8.27 -2.94
C VAL A 184 -4.42 8.62 -2.53
N ALA A 185 -3.91 8.06 -1.43
CA ALA A 185 -2.52 8.21 -1.03
C ALA A 185 -2.04 7.03 -0.22
N THR A 186 -0.80 6.60 -0.47
CA THR A 186 -0.10 5.63 0.37
C THR A 186 1.26 6.17 0.73
N VAL A 187 1.56 6.18 2.03
CA VAL A 187 2.83 6.63 2.59
C VAL A 187 3.55 5.47 3.24
N VAL A 188 4.80 5.24 2.83
CA VAL A 188 5.67 4.18 3.35
C VAL A 188 7.03 4.76 3.68
N ALA A 189 7.48 4.58 4.92
CA ALA A 189 8.73 5.15 5.41
C ALA A 189 8.79 6.66 5.13
N GLY A 190 7.66 7.35 5.34
CA GLY A 190 7.49 8.79 5.11
C GLY A 190 7.51 9.26 3.66
N ARG A 191 7.67 8.35 2.69
CA ARG A 191 7.59 8.65 1.26
C ARG A 191 6.18 8.44 0.76
N LEU A 192 5.65 9.42 0.02
CA LEU A 192 4.40 9.26 -0.74
C LEU A 192 4.67 8.34 -1.94
N VAL A 193 4.36 7.05 -1.80
CA VAL A 193 4.63 6.00 -2.80
C VAL A 193 3.49 5.80 -3.79
N TYR A 194 2.29 6.26 -3.43
CA TYR A 194 1.15 6.32 -4.34
C TYR A 194 0.38 7.62 -4.12
N ARG A 195 -0.06 8.21 -5.23
CA ARG A 195 -0.97 9.35 -5.26
C ARG A 195 -2.00 9.07 -6.35
N GLY A 196 -3.24 8.84 -5.93
CA GLY A 196 -4.41 8.81 -6.79
C GLY A 196 -4.68 10.18 -7.40
N ARG A 197 -5.40 10.18 -8.52
CA ARG A 197 -5.89 11.41 -9.14
C ARG A 197 -7.22 11.82 -8.52
#